data_AF-A0A7V7JNI7-F1
#
_entry.id   AF-A0A7V7JNI7-F1
#
_cell.length_a   1.000
_cell.length_b   1.000
_cell.length_c   1.000
_cell.angle_alpha   90.00
_cell.angle_beta   90.00
_cell.angle_gamma   90.00
#
_symmetry.space_group_name_H-M   'P 1'
#
loop_
_entity.id
_entity.type
_entity.pdbx_description
1 polymer ?
#
loop_
_entity_poly.entity_id
_entity_poly.type
_entity_poly.pdbx_seq_one_letter_code
_entity_poly.pdbx_strand_id
1 'polypeptide(L)'
;MVSSEQHDAAILAEAADFWRRHGFEPWSWRAMRGVRRRTTVAKDALLGPVAEYYVDDYVVWRHAGDEDAQFLLENWPPERDVMLHRFLFVGNEFAPRIRTRSFLLGLRGYIEVCHYQAAG
;
A
#
# COMPACT_ATOMS: atom_id res chain seq x y z
N MET A 1 27.55 -9.46 -7.07
CA MET A 1 26.35 -9.21 -7.91
C MET A 1 25.27 -8.79 -6.94
N VAL A 2 24.90 -7.51 -6.91
CA VAL A 2 23.80 -7.02 -6.06
C VAL A 2 22.51 -7.55 -6.68
N SER A 3 21.64 -8.19 -5.89
CA SER A 3 20.35 -8.69 -6.39
C SER A 3 19.56 -7.53 -6.98
N SER A 4 18.92 -7.70 -8.14
CA SER A 4 18.11 -6.67 -8.80
C SER A 4 17.04 -6.08 -7.85
N GLU A 5 16.53 -6.87 -6.91
CA GLU A 5 15.61 -6.42 -5.86
C GLU A 5 16.23 -5.35 -4.94
N GLN A 6 17.49 -5.52 -4.55
CA GLN A 6 18.19 -4.55 -3.70
C GLN A 6 18.47 -3.25 -4.46
N HIS A 7 18.64 -3.35 -5.78
CA HIS A 7 18.81 -2.19 -6.65
C HIS A 7 17.50 -1.40 -6.82
N ASP A 8 16.39 -2.08 -7.07
CA ASP A 8 15.06 -1.46 -7.18
C ASP A 8 14.65 -0.80 -5.86
N ALA A 9 14.86 -1.50 -4.74
CA ALA A 9 14.63 -0.96 -3.40
C ALA A 9 15.47 0.29 -3.12
N ALA A 10 16.73 0.34 -3.59
CA ALA A 10 17.59 1.51 -3.45
C ALA A 10 17.08 2.69 -4.28
N ILE A 11 16.70 2.46 -5.55
CA ILE A 11 16.12 3.49 -6.42
C ILE A 11 14.87 4.10 -5.78
N LEU A 12 13.95 3.25 -5.28
CA LEU A 12 12.72 3.70 -4.65
C LEU A 12 13.00 4.49 -3.36
N ALA A 13 14.01 4.09 -2.58
CA ALA A 13 14.42 4.81 -1.38
C ALA A 13 15.07 6.18 -1.68
N GLU A 14 15.84 6.28 -2.76
CA GLU A 14 16.51 7.52 -3.18
C GLU A 14 15.57 8.51 -3.86
N ALA A 15 14.44 8.05 -4.41
CA ALA A 15 13.42 8.86 -5.09
C ALA A 15 12.55 9.72 -4.14
N ALA A 16 13.10 10.21 -3.02
CA ALA A 16 12.36 10.93 -1.99
C ALA A 16 11.60 12.16 -2.53
N ASP A 17 12.20 12.91 -3.47
CA ASP A 17 11.59 14.10 -4.08
C ASP A 17 10.42 13.75 -4.99
N PHE A 18 10.47 12.59 -5.65
CA PHE A 18 9.35 12.07 -6.42
C PHE A 18 8.19 11.74 -5.50
N TRP A 19 8.43 11.00 -4.41
CA TRP A 19 7.40 10.62 -3.46
C TRP A 19 6.72 11.82 -2.81
N ARG A 20 7.51 12.77 -2.28
CA ARG A 20 6.96 13.97 -1.63
C ARG A 20 6.09 14.79 -2.57
N ARG A 21 6.49 14.95 -3.84
CA ARG A 21 5.66 15.65 -4.85
C ARG A 21 4.31 14.98 -5.12
N HIS A 22 4.21 13.68 -4.90
CA HIS A 22 2.98 12.90 -5.07
C HIS A 22 2.22 12.68 -3.75
N GLY A 23 2.59 13.42 -2.68
CA GLY A 23 1.92 13.36 -1.38
C GLY A 23 2.30 12.14 -0.54
N PHE A 24 3.34 11.41 -0.92
CA PHE A 24 3.85 10.28 -0.15
C PHE A 24 4.85 10.75 0.91
N GLU A 25 4.74 10.15 2.10
CA GLU A 25 5.65 10.33 3.23
C GLU A 25 6.32 9.00 3.61
N PRO A 26 7.53 9.02 4.20
CA PRO A 26 8.19 7.80 4.67
C PRO A 26 7.29 6.99 5.61
N TRP A 27 7.26 5.68 5.40
CA TRP A 27 6.49 4.75 6.21
C TRP A 27 7.31 3.54 6.62
N SER A 28 7.06 3.07 7.83
CA SER A 28 7.64 1.83 8.33
C SER A 28 6.70 1.17 9.32
N TRP A 29 6.68 -0.16 9.30
CA TRP A 29 6.00 -0.96 10.31
C TRP A 29 6.72 -2.29 10.49
N ARG A 30 7.08 -2.64 11.73
CA ARG A 30 7.99 -3.77 12.02
C ARG A 30 9.28 -3.63 11.18
N ALA A 31 9.68 -4.67 10.44
CA ALA A 31 10.82 -4.64 9.55
C ALA A 31 10.51 -4.03 8.16
N MET A 32 9.22 -3.83 7.85
CA MET A 32 8.80 -3.31 6.57
C MET A 32 9.07 -1.81 6.46
N ARG A 33 9.50 -1.38 5.27
CA ARG A 33 9.71 0.05 4.94
C ARG A 33 9.26 0.38 3.53
N GLY A 34 8.89 1.64 3.39
CA GLY A 34 8.40 2.18 2.14
C GLY A 34 7.94 3.61 2.31
N VAL A 35 6.88 3.95 1.59
CA VAL A 35 6.16 5.21 1.73
C VAL A 35 4.67 4.97 1.82
N ARG A 36 3.95 5.94 2.40
CA ARG A 36 2.49 5.97 2.40
C ARG A 36 1.94 7.31 1.96
N ARG A 37 0.69 7.34 1.52
CA ARG A 37 -0.11 8.57 1.42
C ARG A 37 -1.54 8.29 1.84
N ARG A 38 -2.24 9.34 2.26
CA ARG A 38 -3.70 9.35 2.41
C ARG A 38 -4.31 10.22 1.31
N THR A 39 -5.32 9.69 0.64
CA THR A 39 -6.09 10.42 -0.39
C THR A 39 -7.54 10.50 0.04
N THR A 40 -8.14 11.69 -0.08
CA THR A 40 -9.58 11.90 0.10
C THR A 40 -10.32 11.55 -1.19
N VAL A 41 -11.35 10.72 -1.08
CA VAL A 41 -12.25 10.39 -2.18
C VAL A 41 -13.64 10.87 -1.79
N ALA A 42 -14.15 11.83 -2.55
CA ALA A 42 -15.53 12.27 -2.47
C ALA A 42 -16.36 11.48 -3.50
N LYS A 43 -17.43 10.86 -3.04
CA LYS A 43 -18.45 10.28 -3.93
C LYS A 43 -19.54 11.32 -4.13
N ASP A 44 -19.58 11.90 -5.32
CA ASP A 44 -20.60 12.86 -5.71
C ASP A 44 -21.80 12.18 -6.38
N ALA A 45 -23.00 12.72 -6.14
CA ALA A 45 -24.21 12.39 -6.89
C ALA A 45 -24.84 13.69 -7.44
N LEU A 46 -25.89 13.55 -8.26
CA LEU A 46 -26.60 14.68 -8.88
C LEU A 46 -27.12 15.74 -7.89
N LEU A 47 -27.24 15.41 -6.60
CA LEU A 47 -27.70 16.30 -5.53
C LEU A 47 -26.59 16.76 -4.56
N GLY A 48 -25.32 16.51 -4.87
CA GLY A 48 -24.15 16.90 -4.06
C GLY A 48 -23.33 15.73 -3.51
N PRO A 49 -22.31 16.01 -2.68
CA PRO A 49 -21.46 14.99 -2.07
C PRO A 49 -22.27 14.03 -1.19
N VAL A 50 -22.19 12.73 -1.47
CA VAL A 50 -22.93 11.68 -0.75
C VAL A 50 -22.10 11.11 0.40
N ALA A 51 -20.79 11.00 0.21
CA ALA A 51 -19.86 10.53 1.23
C ALA A 51 -18.43 11.00 0.91
N GLU A 52 -17.66 11.24 1.95
CA GLU A 52 -16.21 11.41 1.89
C GLU A 52 -15.56 10.24 2.64
N TYR A 53 -14.57 9.61 2.02
CA TYR A 53 -13.79 8.56 2.65
C TYR A 53 -12.33 8.63 2.24
N TYR A 54 -11.46 8.02 3.04
CA TYR A 54 -10.04 7.99 2.79
C TYR A 54 -9.61 6.67 2.15
N VAL A 55 -8.54 6.77 1.35
CA VAL A 55 -7.75 5.64 0.89
C VAL A 55 -6.31 5.86 1.35
N ASP A 56 -5.76 4.87 2.03
CA ASP A 56 -4.35 4.85 2.38
C ASP A 56 -3.60 3.95 1.40
N ASP A 57 -2.68 4.54 0.64
CA ASP A 57 -1.80 3.83 -0.27
C ASP A 57 -0.44 3.64 0.39
N TYR A 58 0.12 2.44 0.33
CA TYR A 58 1.44 2.08 0.82
C TYR A 58 2.24 1.45 -0.33
N VAL A 59 3.46 1.92 -0.57
CA VAL A 59 4.42 1.26 -1.47
C VAL A 59 5.55 0.73 -0.61
N VAL A 60 5.75 -0.59 -0.62
CA VAL A 60 6.64 -1.31 0.30
C VAL A 60 7.72 -2.02 -0.51
N TRP A 61 8.99 -1.69 -0.26
CA TRP A 61 10.15 -2.26 -0.98
C TRP A 61 11.19 -2.89 -0.05
N ARG A 62 11.01 -2.78 1.26
CA ARG A 62 11.72 -3.61 2.24
C ARG A 62 10.67 -4.45 2.95
N HIS A 63 10.71 -5.77 2.76
CA HIS A 63 9.79 -6.73 3.37
C HIS A 63 10.38 -8.15 3.28
N ALA A 64 9.81 -9.10 4.03
CA ALA A 64 10.10 -10.54 3.98
C ALA A 64 9.14 -11.29 3.04
N GLY A 65 8.81 -10.66 1.92
CA GLY A 65 7.93 -11.25 0.91
C GLY A 65 6.51 -11.60 1.38
N ASP A 66 6.07 -12.80 1.00
CA ASP A 66 4.75 -13.37 1.29
C ASP A 66 4.38 -13.40 2.77
N GLU A 67 5.36 -13.62 3.65
CA GLU A 67 5.16 -13.69 5.10
C GLU A 67 4.64 -12.36 5.64
N ASP A 68 5.30 -11.26 5.28
CA ASP A 68 4.89 -9.91 5.66
C ASP A 68 3.56 -9.51 5.03
N ALA A 69 3.33 -9.88 3.76
CA ALA A 69 2.07 -9.64 3.06
C ALA A 69 0.89 -10.37 3.73
N GLN A 70 1.07 -11.64 4.11
CA GLN A 70 0.06 -12.40 4.84
C GLN A 70 -0.17 -11.83 6.24
N PHE A 71 0.90 -11.48 6.95
CA PHE A 71 0.79 -10.87 8.27
C PHE A 71 -0.01 -9.56 8.22
N LEU A 72 0.24 -8.69 7.23
CA LEU A 72 -0.52 -7.47 7.00
C LEU A 72 -2.00 -7.76 6.79
N LEU A 73 -2.31 -8.69 5.88
CA LEU A 73 -3.68 -9.08 5.62
C LEU A 73 -4.36 -9.51 6.91
N GLU A 74 -3.75 -10.35 7.74
CA GLU A 74 -4.37 -10.88 8.95
C GLU A 74 -4.48 -9.85 10.10
N ASN A 75 -3.50 -8.96 10.24
CA ASN A 75 -3.29 -8.18 11.47
C ASN A 75 -3.47 -6.68 11.32
N TRP A 76 -3.56 -6.13 10.11
CA TRP A 76 -3.78 -4.69 9.94
C TRP A 76 -5.13 -4.28 10.53
N PRO A 77 -5.20 -3.25 11.38
CA PRO A 77 -6.45 -2.81 11.98
C PRO A 77 -7.26 -1.92 11.02
N PRO A 78 -8.60 -1.91 11.14
CA PRO A 78 -9.41 -0.92 10.45
C PRO A 78 -9.23 0.48 11.08
N GLU A 79 -9.18 1.51 10.25
CA GLU A 79 -9.21 2.90 10.68
C GLU A 79 -10.57 3.56 10.41
N ARG A 80 -10.94 4.57 11.20
CA ARG A 80 -12.19 5.31 11.01
C ARG A 80 -12.12 6.11 9.71
N ASP A 81 -13.22 6.11 8.94
CA ASP A 81 -13.38 6.85 7.69
C ASP A 81 -12.40 6.44 6.57
N VAL A 82 -11.55 5.44 6.79
CA VAL A 82 -10.70 4.81 5.77
C VAL A 82 -11.46 3.64 5.13
N MET A 83 -11.76 3.77 3.85
CA MET A 83 -12.45 2.74 3.08
C MET A 83 -11.49 1.65 2.58
N LEU A 84 -10.24 2.01 2.31
CA LEU A 84 -9.26 1.08 1.75
C LEU A 84 -7.86 1.38 2.28
N HIS A 85 -7.20 0.36 2.80
CA HIS A 85 -5.75 0.32 2.98
C HIS A 85 -5.17 -0.54 1.85
N ARG A 86 -4.39 0.04 0.94
CA ARG A 86 -3.81 -0.65 -0.21
C ARG A 86 -2.30 -0.70 -0.11
N PHE A 87 -1.74 -1.90 -0.03
CA PHE A 87 -0.31 -2.15 0.04
C PHE A 87 0.19 -2.70 -1.29
N LEU A 88 1.15 -2.01 -1.91
CA LEU A 88 1.88 -2.47 -3.08
C LEU A 88 3.26 -2.95 -2.64
N PHE A 89 3.46 -4.26 -2.66
CA PHE A 89 4.74 -4.91 -2.42
C PHE A 89 5.54 -4.92 -3.71
N VAL A 90 6.72 -4.31 -3.70
CA VAL A 90 7.61 -4.23 -4.86
C VAL A 90 8.78 -5.17 -4.65
N GLY A 91 8.90 -6.18 -5.51
CA GLY A 91 9.99 -7.15 -5.46
C GLY A 91 9.91 -8.15 -6.59
N ASN A 92 10.98 -8.92 -6.78
CA ASN A 92 11.15 -9.78 -7.96
C ASN A 92 10.81 -11.26 -7.72
N GLU A 93 10.36 -11.59 -6.50
CA GLU A 93 10.16 -12.99 -6.07
C GLU A 93 8.71 -13.47 -6.20
N PHE A 94 7.78 -12.63 -6.68
CA PHE A 94 6.34 -12.93 -6.66
C PHE A 94 5.68 -12.76 -8.02
N ALA A 95 4.86 -13.74 -8.41
CA ALA A 95 3.90 -13.54 -9.48
C ALA A 95 2.91 -12.43 -9.08
N PRO A 96 2.56 -11.50 -9.99
CA PRO A 96 1.57 -10.47 -9.72
C PRO A 96 0.27 -11.07 -9.21
N ARG A 97 -0.17 -10.61 -8.05
CA ARG A 97 -1.40 -11.10 -7.38
C ARG A 97 -1.97 -10.03 -6.47
N ILE A 98 -3.29 -10.08 -6.32
CA ILE A 98 -4.07 -9.20 -5.44
C ILE A 98 -4.79 -10.07 -4.41
N ARG A 99 -4.65 -9.72 -3.14
CA ARG A 99 -5.36 -10.37 -2.02
C ARG A 99 -6.11 -9.31 -1.24
N THR A 100 -7.36 -9.58 -0.90
CA THR A 100 -8.24 -8.62 -0.22
C THR A 100 -8.89 -9.25 1.00
N ARG A 101 -9.01 -8.49 2.08
CA ARG A 101 -9.83 -8.84 3.25
C ARG A 101 -10.71 -7.65 3.61
N SER A 102 -11.97 -7.92 3.96
CA SER A 102 -12.89 -6.91 4.47
C SER A 102 -12.80 -6.79 6.00
N PHE A 103 -13.06 -5.60 6.52
CA PHE A 103 -13.23 -5.34 7.95
C PHE A 103 -14.71 -5.31 8.32
N LEU A 104 -15.11 -6.09 9.32
CA LEU A 104 -16.51 -6.20 9.75
C LEU A 104 -17.48 -6.39 8.57
N LEU A 105 -17.21 -7.39 7.72
CA LEU A 105 -17.98 -7.67 6.49
C LEU A 105 -18.03 -6.50 5.48
N GLY A 106 -17.08 -5.56 5.58
CA GLY A 106 -16.96 -4.39 4.69
C GLY A 106 -17.45 -3.08 5.31
N LEU A 107 -18.09 -3.12 6.49
CA LEU A 107 -18.60 -1.93 7.16
C LEU A 107 -17.49 -0.99 7.69
N ARG A 108 -16.25 -1.49 7.80
CA ARG A 108 -15.08 -0.70 8.19
C ARG A 108 -13.98 -0.72 7.14
N GLY A 109 -14.38 -0.80 5.87
CA GLY A 109 -13.47 -0.79 4.73
C GLY A 109 -12.77 -2.12 4.49
N TYR A 110 -11.66 -2.05 3.77
CA TYR A 110 -10.92 -3.19 3.24
C TYR A 110 -9.42 -3.00 3.40
N ILE A 111 -8.69 -4.10 3.42
CA ILE A 111 -7.26 -4.15 3.13
C ILE A 111 -7.04 -4.91 1.83
N GLU A 112 -6.18 -4.36 0.97
CA GLU A 112 -5.71 -4.97 -0.26
C GLU A 112 -4.20 -5.05 -0.26
N VAL A 113 -3.64 -6.20 -0.63
CA VAL A 113 -2.20 -6.40 -0.81
C VAL A 113 -1.93 -6.88 -2.24
N CYS A 114 -1.20 -6.06 -2.98
CA CYS A 114 -0.81 -6.23 -4.37
C CYS A 114 0.69 -6.51 -4.45
N HIS A 115 1.10 -7.41 -5.34
CA HIS A 115 2.51 -7.63 -5.64
C HIS A 115 2.81 -7.07 -7.02
N TYR A 116 3.85 -6.25 -7.12
CA TYR A 116 4.36 -5.71 -8.37
C TYR A 116 5.79 -6.19 -8.59
N GLN A 117 6.00 -6.79 -9.74
CA GLN A 117 7.30 -7.13 -10.27
C GLN A 117 7.67 -6.06 -11.30
N ALA A 118 8.78 -5.36 -11.09
CA ALA A 118 9.32 -4.49 -12.12
C ALA A 118 9.76 -5.37 -13.29
N ALA A 119 9.36 -5.02 -14.52
CA ALA A 119 9.85 -5.71 -15.69
C ALA A 119 11.37 -5.52 -15.77
N GLY A 120 12.11 -6.64 -15.79
CA GLY A 120 13.57 -6.66 -15.95
C GLY A 120 14.02 -6.34 -17.37
#